data_AF-A0A9P6WY34-F1
#
_entry.id   AF-A0A9P6WY34-F1
#
_cell.length_a   1.000
_cell.length_b   1.000
_cell.length_c   1.000
_cell.angle_alpha   90.00
_cell.angle_beta   90.00
_cell.angle_gamma   90.00
#
_symmetry.space_group_name_H-M   'P 1'
#
loop_
_entity.id
_entity.type
_entity.pdbx_description
1 polymer ?
#
loop_
_entity_poly.entity_id
_entity_poly.type
_entity_poly.pdbx_seq_one_letter_code
_entity_poly.pdbx_strand_id
1 'polypeptide(L)'
;MATLESSDFVTNLCDKRYADALGKNTTTENEEFFIESSSGFEKENVNHSLGDTLKLLAECSSALLHVIKHNKKASIDTITKKCTFGVQVIKQTLTLTKVSLSKSGKWKLVEVRSACTPTSWELRSHWNILFEMLATIYHELLQQRELDVQITNEVCRLVELPSVSVVDHFSNA
;
A
#
# COMPACT_ATOMS: atom_id res chain seq x y z
N MET A 1 10.74 -31.83 0.87
CA MET A 1 9.28 -31.79 0.68
C MET A 1 8.71 -31.06 1.88
N ALA A 2 8.52 -29.73 1.78
CA ALA A 2 7.98 -28.94 2.88
C ALA A 2 6.46 -29.04 2.83
N THR A 3 5.89 -29.56 3.91
CA THR A 3 4.44 -29.62 4.14
C THR A 3 3.90 -28.20 4.23
N LEU A 4 3.01 -27.84 3.30
CA LEU A 4 2.16 -26.66 3.40
C LEU A 4 1.27 -26.85 4.65
N GLU A 5 1.55 -26.10 5.71
CA GLU A 5 0.59 -25.92 6.79
C GLU A 5 -0.69 -25.34 6.20
N SER A 6 -1.82 -26.00 6.47
CA SER A 6 -3.13 -25.52 6.01
C SER A 6 -3.40 -24.19 6.70
N SER A 7 -3.44 -23.10 5.93
CA SER A 7 -3.87 -21.82 6.45
C SER A 7 -5.33 -21.91 6.86
N ASP A 8 -5.64 -21.61 8.13
CA ASP A 8 -7.00 -21.54 8.70
C ASP A 8 -7.84 -20.37 8.16
N PHE A 9 -7.45 -19.79 7.02
CA PHE A 9 -8.12 -18.66 6.43
C PHE A 9 -9.37 -19.12 5.69
N VAL A 10 -10.52 -19.03 6.36
CA VAL A 10 -11.82 -19.12 5.71
C VAL A 10 -11.97 -17.88 4.83
N THR A 11 -11.92 -18.05 3.51
CA THR A 11 -12.35 -17.01 2.57
C THR A 11 -13.86 -16.86 2.70
N ASN A 12 -14.31 -16.13 3.73
CA ASN A 12 -15.65 -15.58 3.69
C ASN A 12 -15.72 -14.69 2.46
N LEU A 13 -16.73 -14.90 1.62
CA LEU A 13 -17.12 -13.94 0.60
C LEU A 13 -17.27 -12.59 1.29
N CYS A 14 -16.24 -11.75 1.17
CA CYS A 14 -16.26 -10.42 1.71
C CYS A 14 -17.34 -9.69 0.92
N ASP A 15 -18.47 -9.37 1.57
CA ASP A 15 -19.40 -8.35 1.07
C ASP A 15 -18.55 -7.19 0.61
N LYS A 16 -18.70 -6.73 -0.65
CA LYS A 16 -17.85 -5.70 -1.25
C LYS A 16 -17.71 -4.52 -0.28
N ARG A 17 -16.57 -4.41 0.38
CA ARG A 17 -16.24 -3.28 1.26
C ARG A 17 -15.50 -2.27 0.39
N TYR A 18 -16.00 -1.05 0.37
CA TYR A 18 -15.40 0.05 -0.37
C TYR A 18 -14.54 0.87 0.56
N ALA A 19 -13.32 1.20 0.15
CA ALA A 19 -12.48 2.17 0.84
C ALA A 19 -13.25 3.46 1.17
N ASP A 20 -13.02 4.07 2.33
CA ASP A 20 -13.60 5.39 2.64
C ASP A 20 -13.08 6.47 1.70
N ALA A 21 -11.80 6.38 1.31
CA ALA A 21 -11.24 7.13 0.20
C ALA A 21 -10.22 6.32 -0.59
N LEU A 22 -10.17 6.60 -1.89
CA LEU A 22 -9.24 6.00 -2.83
C LEU A 22 -8.51 7.08 -3.65
N GLY A 23 -7.23 6.83 -3.90
CA GLY A 23 -6.38 7.64 -4.76
C GLY A 23 -5.93 6.82 -5.96
N LYS A 24 -6.19 7.37 -7.15
CA LYS A 24 -5.87 6.77 -8.43
C LYS A 24 -4.73 7.50 -9.09
N ASN A 25 -3.75 6.76 -9.59
CA ASN A 25 -2.67 7.29 -10.40
C ASN A 25 -3.20 7.65 -11.79
N THR A 26 -3.15 8.93 -12.15
CA THR A 26 -3.72 9.45 -13.40
C THR A 26 -2.95 9.06 -14.65
N THR A 27 -1.75 8.49 -14.50
CA THR A 27 -0.92 8.06 -15.63
C THR A 27 -1.11 6.57 -15.92
N THR A 28 -1.15 5.75 -14.87
CA THR A 28 -1.27 4.29 -15.00
C THR A 28 -2.69 3.77 -14.82
N GLU A 29 -3.60 4.63 -14.36
CA GLU A 29 -4.98 4.32 -13.98
C GLU A 29 -5.11 3.32 -12.81
N ASN A 30 -4.00 3.00 -12.12
CA ASN A 30 -4.01 2.09 -10.96
C ASN A 30 -4.46 2.80 -9.69
N GLU A 31 -5.13 2.08 -8.81
CA GLU A 31 -5.41 2.50 -7.44
C GLU A 31 -4.17 2.26 -6.59
N GLU A 32 -3.66 3.29 -5.91
CA GLU A 32 -2.34 3.23 -5.25
C GLU A 32 -2.33 3.84 -3.84
N PHE A 33 -3.43 4.48 -3.43
CA PHE A 33 -3.56 5.15 -2.15
C PHE A 33 -4.95 4.91 -1.57
N PHE A 34 -5.04 4.49 -0.31
CA PHE A 34 -6.29 4.13 0.33
C PHE A 34 -6.39 4.78 1.72
N ILE A 35 -7.59 5.14 2.14
CA ILE A 35 -7.84 5.70 3.47
C ILE A 35 -9.02 4.97 4.10
N GLU A 36 -8.87 4.59 5.36
CA GLU A 36 -9.92 4.03 6.22
C GLU A 36 -9.99 4.81 7.52
N SER A 37 -11.19 5.23 7.90
CA SER A 37 -11.45 5.97 9.13
C SER A 37 -12.28 5.12 10.09
N SER A 38 -11.64 4.71 11.17
CA SER A 38 -12.21 3.89 12.21
C SER A 38 -12.57 4.71 13.44
N SER A 39 -13.77 4.46 13.96
CA SER A 39 -14.26 4.99 15.23
C SER A 39 -14.44 6.51 15.31
N GLY A 40 -15.23 6.97 16.29
CA GLY A 40 -15.37 8.39 16.62
C GLY A 40 -14.37 8.88 17.67
N PHE A 41 -14.35 10.18 17.93
CA PHE A 41 -13.40 10.81 18.86
C PHE A 41 -13.51 10.32 20.32
N GLU A 42 -14.72 9.99 20.78
CA GLU A 42 -14.96 9.68 22.20
C GLU A 42 -14.46 8.30 22.61
N LYS A 43 -14.86 7.26 21.87
CA LYS A 43 -14.53 5.86 22.19
C LYS A 43 -14.20 5.08 20.93
N GLU A 44 -13.11 4.32 21.01
CA GLU A 44 -12.75 3.37 19.97
C GLU A 44 -13.68 2.16 20.00
N ASN A 45 -14.15 1.75 18.84
CA ASN A 45 -14.70 0.42 18.62
C ASN A 45 -13.57 -0.47 18.06
N VAL A 46 -12.93 -1.25 18.94
CA VAL A 46 -11.75 -2.06 18.58
C VAL A 46 -12.08 -3.08 17.49
N ASN A 47 -13.25 -3.72 17.57
CA ASN A 47 -13.67 -4.71 16.57
C ASN A 47 -13.88 -4.07 15.19
N HIS A 48 -14.44 -2.86 15.15
CA HIS A 48 -14.59 -2.10 13.91
C HIS A 48 -13.22 -1.68 13.37
N SER A 49 -12.37 -1.11 14.22
CA SER A 49 -11.05 -0.61 13.83
C SER A 49 -10.15 -1.73 13.30
N LEU A 50 -10.20 -2.93 13.90
CA LEU A 50 -9.52 -4.12 13.38
C LEU A 50 -10.06 -4.55 12.01
N GLY A 51 -11.38 -4.53 11.84
CA GLY A 51 -12.03 -4.83 10.56
C GLY A 51 -11.60 -3.89 9.44
N ASP A 52 -11.51 -2.60 9.73
CA ASP A 52 -11.06 -1.57 8.80
C ASP A 52 -9.56 -1.68 8.51
N THR A 53 -8.72 -2.01 9.50
CA THR A 53 -7.29 -2.29 9.27
C THR A 53 -7.12 -3.44 8.28
N LEU A 54 -7.85 -4.54 8.47
CA LEU A 54 -7.76 -5.71 7.58
C LEU A 54 -8.26 -5.38 6.17
N LYS A 55 -9.32 -4.59 6.06
CA LYS A 55 -9.83 -4.08 4.78
C LYS A 55 -8.78 -3.24 4.06
N LEU A 56 -8.18 -2.25 4.74
CA LEU A 56 -7.13 -1.40 4.18
C LEU A 56 -5.94 -2.21 3.66
N LEU A 57 -5.50 -3.21 4.43
CA LEU A 57 -4.40 -4.10 4.04
C LEU A 57 -4.76 -4.97 2.84
N ALA A 58 -5.98 -5.51 2.81
CA ALA A 58 -6.47 -6.31 1.69
C ALA A 58 -6.54 -5.48 0.40
N GLU A 59 -7.03 -4.23 0.48
CA GLU A 59 -7.09 -3.31 -0.66
C GLU A 59 -5.68 -2.94 -1.16
N CYS A 60 -4.80 -2.50 -0.26
CA CYS A 60 -3.43 -2.12 -0.62
C CYS A 60 -2.67 -3.28 -1.28
N SER A 61 -2.76 -4.49 -0.71
CA SER A 61 -2.07 -5.67 -1.25
C SER A 61 -2.69 -6.14 -2.57
N SER A 62 -4.02 -6.13 -2.69
CA SER A 62 -4.71 -6.52 -3.93
C SER A 62 -4.39 -5.57 -5.07
N ALA A 63 -4.35 -4.26 -4.80
CA ALA A 63 -3.99 -3.24 -5.76
C ALA A 63 -2.53 -3.40 -6.22
N LEU A 64 -1.58 -3.62 -5.30
CA LEU A 64 -0.20 -3.87 -5.68
C LEU A 64 -0.05 -5.16 -6.50
N LEU A 65 -0.77 -6.23 -6.13
CA LEU A 65 -0.77 -7.48 -6.89
C LEU A 65 -1.32 -7.27 -8.31
N HIS A 66 -2.35 -6.44 -8.47
CA HIS A 66 -2.88 -6.06 -9.78
C HIS A 66 -1.80 -5.40 -10.62
N VAL A 67 -1.08 -4.41 -10.08
CA VAL A 67 0.03 -3.73 -10.77
C VAL A 67 1.11 -4.73 -11.20
N ILE A 68 1.55 -5.61 -10.31
CA ILE A 68 2.59 -6.62 -10.61
C ILE A 68 2.13 -7.56 -11.73
N LYS A 69 0.88 -8.04 -11.69
CA LYS A 69 0.33 -8.97 -12.70
C LYS A 69 0.21 -8.36 -14.09
N HIS A 70 0.00 -7.05 -14.20
CA HIS A 70 -0.09 -6.35 -15.48
C HIS A 70 1.29 -5.94 -16.02
N ASN A 71 2.30 -5.85 -15.16
CA ASN A 71 3.67 -5.46 -15.53
C ASN A 71 4.64 -6.65 -15.52
N LYS A 72 4.19 -7.79 -16.03
CA LYS A 72 4.94 -9.06 -16.07
C LYS A 72 6.33 -8.99 -16.73
N LYS A 73 6.49 -8.08 -17.69
CA LYS A 73 7.73 -7.91 -18.46
C LYS A 73 8.75 -7.00 -17.79
N ALA A 74 8.38 -6.33 -16.69
CA ALA A 74 9.30 -5.52 -15.92
C ALA A 74 10.32 -6.39 -15.17
N SER A 75 11.43 -5.77 -14.79
CA SER A 75 12.46 -6.37 -13.95
C SER A 75 11.92 -6.59 -12.52
N ILE A 76 12.26 -7.73 -11.90
CA ILE A 76 11.91 -7.99 -10.49
C ILE A 76 12.47 -6.92 -9.56
N ASP A 77 13.69 -6.47 -9.81
CA ASP A 77 14.36 -5.45 -9.01
C ASP A 77 13.66 -4.09 -9.08
N THR A 78 12.98 -3.82 -10.19
CA THR A 78 12.21 -2.59 -10.40
C THR A 78 10.82 -2.73 -9.79
N ILE A 79 10.09 -3.82 -10.10
CA ILE A 79 8.71 -4.00 -9.65
C ILE A 79 8.61 -4.15 -8.12
N THR A 80 9.61 -4.74 -7.46
CA THR A 80 9.61 -4.92 -5.99
C THR A 80 9.79 -3.61 -5.22
N LYS A 81 10.19 -2.52 -5.91
CA LYS A 81 10.21 -1.17 -5.35
C LYS A 81 8.85 -0.47 -5.44
N LYS A 82 7.93 -0.99 -6.25
CA LYS A 82 6.57 -0.45 -6.34
C LYS A 82 5.86 -0.75 -5.02
N CYS A 83 5.10 0.24 -4.55
CA CYS A 83 4.31 0.10 -3.34
C CYS A 83 2.96 0.79 -3.47
N THR A 84 2.05 0.38 -2.58
CA THR A 84 0.77 1.04 -2.34
C THR A 84 0.75 1.61 -0.92
N PHE A 85 -0.02 2.66 -0.71
CA PHE A 85 -0.10 3.36 0.57
C PHE A 85 -1.48 3.23 1.17
N GLY A 86 -1.51 3.05 2.49
CA GLY A 86 -2.73 3.06 3.28
C GLY A 86 -2.62 4.06 4.41
N VAL A 87 -3.63 4.91 4.60
CA VAL A 87 -3.78 5.76 5.78
C VAL A 87 -4.92 5.21 6.62
N GLN A 88 -4.62 4.77 7.83
CA GLN A 88 -5.66 4.44 8.80
C GLN A 88 -5.83 5.60 9.78
N VAL A 89 -7.06 6.02 10.00
CA VAL A 89 -7.42 6.98 11.04
C VAL A 89 -8.12 6.22 12.16
N ILE A 90 -7.52 6.15 13.35
CA ILE A 90 -8.18 5.62 14.54
C ILE A 90 -8.32 6.75 15.53
N LYS A 91 -9.57 7.18 15.77
CA LYS A 91 -9.88 8.38 16.58
C LYS A 91 -9.19 9.65 16.04
N GLN A 92 -8.09 10.06 16.69
CA GLN A 92 -7.30 11.24 16.33
C GLN A 92 -5.96 10.89 15.70
N THR A 93 -5.59 9.61 15.65
CA THR A 93 -4.29 9.18 15.13
C THR A 93 -4.43 8.77 13.68
N LEU A 94 -3.68 9.41 12.79
CA LEU A 94 -3.44 8.92 11.44
C LEU A 94 -2.15 8.10 11.42
N THR A 95 -2.20 6.95 10.78
CA THR A 95 -1.05 6.06 10.57
C THR A 95 -0.89 5.81 9.08
N LEU A 96 0.23 6.25 8.51
CA LEU A 96 0.63 5.98 7.14
C LEU A 96 1.39 4.67 7.07
N THR A 97 0.90 3.76 6.24
CA THR A 97 1.53 2.47 5.96
C THR A 97 1.91 2.37 4.50
N LYS A 98 2.98 1.63 4.24
CA LYS A 98 3.48 1.27 2.92
C LYS A 98 3.47 -0.25 2.77
N VAL A 99 2.81 -0.74 1.71
CA VAL A 99 2.78 -2.15 1.33
C VAL A 99 3.66 -2.36 0.10
N SER A 100 4.59 -3.31 0.19
CA SER A 100 5.50 -3.69 -0.90
C SER A 100 5.67 -5.21 -0.96
N LEU A 101 6.18 -5.73 -2.07
CA LEU A 101 6.51 -7.14 -2.23
C LEU A 101 8.03 -7.33 -2.21
N SER A 102 8.54 -8.24 -1.37
CA SER A 102 9.95 -8.57 -1.37
C SER A 102 10.32 -9.43 -2.59
N LYS A 103 11.62 -9.47 -2.94
CA LYS A 103 12.15 -10.39 -3.97
C LYS A 103 11.90 -11.87 -3.65
N SER A 104 11.67 -12.20 -2.39
CA SER A 104 11.32 -13.56 -1.95
C SER A 104 9.82 -13.87 -2.07
N GLY A 105 9.01 -12.97 -2.64
CA GLY A 105 7.56 -13.11 -2.77
C GLY A 105 6.77 -12.90 -1.46
N LYS A 106 7.41 -12.36 -0.41
CA LYS A 106 6.73 -12.08 0.86
C LYS A 106 6.21 -10.65 0.88
N TRP A 107 4.99 -10.46 1.36
CA TRP A 107 4.42 -9.14 1.60
C TRP A 107 5.17 -8.43 2.73
N LYS A 108 5.47 -7.16 2.52
CA LYS A 108 6.12 -6.28 3.49
C LYS A 108 5.21 -5.08 3.75
N LEU A 109 4.70 -4.99 4.96
CA LEU A 109 3.99 -3.84 5.49
C LEU A 109 4.92 -3.06 6.42
N VAL A 110 5.01 -1.74 6.23
CA VAL A 110 5.81 -0.86 7.07
C VAL A 110 4.98 0.36 7.45
N GLU A 111 4.90 0.66 8.75
CA GLU A 111 4.46 1.97 9.20
C GLU A 111 5.55 2.99 8.88
N VAL A 112 5.21 3.99 8.07
CA VAL A 112 6.14 5.02 7.62
C VAL A 112 6.12 6.21 8.58
N ARG A 113 4.93 6.61 9.02
CA ARG A 113 4.72 7.75 9.91
C ARG A 113 3.37 7.66 10.60
N SER A 114 3.29 8.20 11.81
CA SER A 114 2.03 8.45 12.49
C SER A 114 1.95 9.90 12.97
N ALA A 115 0.74 10.47 12.96
CA ALA A 115 0.47 11.83 13.39
C ALA A 115 -0.86 11.92 14.13
N CYS A 116 -0.98 12.86 15.07
CA CYS A 116 -2.23 13.17 15.74
C CYS A 116 -2.90 14.37 15.05
N THR A 117 -4.17 14.25 14.67
CA THR A 117 -4.99 15.36 14.16
C THR A 117 -5.22 16.38 15.26
N PRO A 118 -4.79 17.64 15.09
CA PRO A 118 -5.04 18.67 16.08
C PRO A 118 -6.53 19.05 16.09
N THR A 119 -7.24 18.68 17.15
CA THR A 119 -8.68 18.99 17.33
C THR A 119 -8.93 20.16 18.28
N SER A 120 -7.89 20.62 18.98
CA SER A 120 -7.96 21.73 19.93
C SER A 120 -6.72 22.64 19.82
N TRP A 121 -6.81 23.85 20.39
CA TRP A 121 -5.73 24.84 20.33
C TRP A 121 -4.45 24.39 21.06
N GLU A 122 -4.60 23.58 22.09
CA GLU A 122 -3.52 22.99 22.87
C GLU A 122 -2.69 22.03 22.02
N LEU A 123 -3.33 21.34 21.08
CA LEU A 123 -2.70 20.36 20.19
C LEU A 123 -2.06 21.00 18.95
N ARG A 124 -2.12 22.33 18.77
CA ARG A 124 -1.68 23.01 17.53
C ARG A 124 -0.25 22.70 17.09
N SER A 125 0.66 22.35 18.01
CA SER A 125 2.02 21.94 17.66
C SER A 125 2.07 20.65 16.82
N HIS A 126 1.06 19.78 16.93
CA HIS A 126 0.96 18.54 16.16
C HIS A 126 0.69 18.79 14.67
N TRP A 127 0.29 20.01 14.27
CA TRP A 127 0.24 20.40 12.86
C TRP A 127 1.60 20.21 12.18
N ASN A 128 2.71 20.46 12.87
CA ASN A 128 4.05 20.25 12.30
C ASN A 128 4.28 18.78 11.93
N ILE A 129 3.83 17.85 12.79
CA ILE A 129 3.98 16.40 12.54
C ILE A 129 3.05 15.96 11.41
N LEU A 130 1.83 16.52 11.35
CA LEU A 130 0.90 16.25 10.26
C LEU A 130 1.44 16.77 8.92
N PHE A 131 2.02 17.97 8.88
CA PHE A 131 2.67 18.51 7.68
C PHE A 131 3.90 17.68 7.27
N GLU A 132 4.68 17.18 8.24
CA GLU A 132 5.78 16.25 7.95
C GLU A 132 5.27 14.94 7.34
N MET A 133 4.16 14.39 7.85
CA MET A 133 3.51 13.21 7.27
C MET A 133 3.04 13.50 5.83
N LEU A 134 2.41 14.65 5.57
CA LEU A 134 2.01 15.05 4.21
C LEU A 134 3.21 15.22 3.27
N ALA A 135 4.30 15.82 3.74
CA ALA A 135 5.54 15.94 2.99
C ALA A 135 6.16 14.56 2.68
N THR A 136 6.08 13.62 3.63
CA THR A 136 6.53 12.24 3.46
C THR A 136 5.71 11.52 2.39
N ILE A 137 4.38 11.66 2.43
CA ILE A 137 3.48 11.12 1.39
C ILE A 137 3.86 11.68 0.02
N TYR A 138 3.99 13.00 -0.08
CA TYR A 138 4.33 13.65 -1.34
C TYR A 138 5.68 13.17 -1.90
N HIS A 139 6.70 13.06 -1.05
CA HIS A 139 8.02 12.59 -1.46
C HIS A 139 8.00 11.14 -1.96
N GLU A 140 7.33 10.24 -1.23
CA GLU A 140 7.19 8.84 -1.64
C GLU A 140 6.39 8.70 -2.96
N LEU A 141 5.33 9.50 -3.16
CA LEU A 141 4.58 9.52 -4.41
C LEU A 141 5.42 10.00 -5.61
N LEU A 142 6.33 10.96 -5.42
CA LEU A 142 7.26 11.37 -6.47
C LEU A 142 8.21 10.23 -6.87
N GLN A 143 8.74 9.49 -5.89
CA GLN A 143 9.58 8.31 -6.17
C GLN A 143 8.80 7.22 -6.93
N GLN A 144 7.54 6.98 -6.55
CA GLN A 144 6.69 6.01 -7.26
C GLN A 144 6.38 6.45 -8.69
N ARG A 145 6.20 7.76 -8.94
CA ARG A 145 6.01 8.29 -10.30
C ARG A 145 7.23 8.05 -11.18
N GLU A 146 8.44 8.30 -10.67
CA GLU A 146 9.67 8.01 -11.42
C GLU A 146 9.79 6.51 -11.74
N LEU A 147 9.43 5.67 -10.77
CA LEU A 147 9.41 4.23 -10.95
C LEU A 147 8.39 3.77 -12.00
N ASP A 148 7.21 4.39 -12.08
CA ASP A 148 6.19 4.06 -13.09
C ASP A 148 6.70 4.32 -14.51
N VAL A 149 7.47 5.39 -14.71
CA VAL A 149 8.13 5.67 -16.00
C VAL A 149 9.15 4.58 -16.32
N GLN A 150 9.95 4.16 -15.33
CA GLN A 150 10.92 3.09 -15.51
C GLN A 150 10.24 1.75 -15.86
N ILE A 151 9.20 1.36 -15.12
CA ILE A 151 8.42 0.14 -15.37
C ILE A 151 7.85 0.16 -16.79
N THR A 152 7.27 1.29 -17.21
CA THR A 152 6.72 1.45 -18.56
C THR A 152 7.80 1.25 -19.63
N ASN A 153 8.96 1.89 -19.46
CA ASN A 153 10.08 1.75 -20.38
C ASN A 153 10.58 0.30 -20.48
N GLU A 154 10.68 -0.41 -19.36
CA GLU A 154 11.06 -1.83 -19.31
C GLU A 154 10.03 -2.71 -20.02
N VAL A 155 8.74 -2.52 -19.75
CA VAL A 155 7.65 -3.28 -20.38
C VAL A 155 7.59 -3.06 -21.90
N CYS A 156 7.85 -1.83 -22.35
CA CYS A 156 7.95 -1.46 -23.76
C CYS A 156 9.29 -1.82 -24.42
N ARG A 157 10.25 -2.38 -23.67
CA ARG A 157 11.62 -2.73 -24.14
C ARG A 157 12.40 -1.52 -24.68
N LEU A 158 12.13 -0.34 -24.15
CA LEU A 158 12.88 0.88 -24.47
C LEU A 158 14.21 0.94 -23.69
N VAL A 159 14.37 0.10 -22.67
CA VAL A 159 15.56 -0.03 -21.83
C VAL A 159 15.89 -1.51 -21.65
N GLU A 160 17.17 -1.86 -21.59
CA GLU A 160 17.62 -3.22 -21.28
C GLU A 160 17.26 -3.61 -19.85
N LEU A 161 16.81 -4.85 -19.66
CA LEU A 161 16.38 -5.31 -18.34
C LEU A 161 17.62 -5.55 -17.44
N PRO A 162 17.70 -4.90 -16.27
CA PRO A 162 18.82 -5.08 -15.36
C PRO A 162 18.78 -6.43 -14.62
N SER A 163 17.64 -7.13 -14.63
CA SER A 163 17.45 -8.43 -13.96
C SER A 163 16.40 -9.30 -14.66
N VAL A 164 16.16 -10.51 -14.13
CA VAL A 164 15.10 -11.42 -14.62
C VAL A 164 13.72 -10.77 -14.54
N SER A 165 12.85 -11.13 -15.49
CA SER A 165 11.51 -10.59 -15.55
C SER A 165 10.60 -11.17 -14.47
N VAL A 166 9.49 -10.50 -14.16
CA VAL A 166 8.49 -11.00 -13.21
C VAL A 166 7.96 -12.38 -13.61
N VAL A 167 7.78 -12.63 -14.91
CA VAL A 167 7.34 -13.95 -15.41
C VAL A 167 8.34 -15.02 -15.01
N ASP A 168 9.62 -14.81 -15.28
CA ASP A 168 10.63 -15.85 -15.11
C ASP A 168 10.87 -16.19 -13.62
N HIS A 169 10.68 -15.20 -12.75
CA HIS A 169 10.96 -15.34 -11.31
C HIS A 169 9.84 -16.02 -10.54
N PHE A 170 8.58 -15.68 -10.81
CA PHE A 170 7.43 -16.26 -10.11
C PHE A 170 6.81 -17.49 -10.79
N SER A 171 7.27 -17.87 -12.00
CA SER A 171 6.80 -19.10 -12.68
C SER A 171 7.52 -20.38 -12.20
N ASN A 172 8.61 -20.25 -11.43
CA ASN A 172 9.40 -21.35 -10.88
C ASN A 172 9.18 -21.57 -9.38
N ALA A 173 8.13 -20.98 -8.79
CA ALA A 173 7.77 -21.10 -7.39
C ALA A 173 6.55 -22.02 -7.18
#